data_AF-A0A2G9NRW7-F1
#
_entry.id   AF-A0A2G9NRW7-F1
#
_cell.length_a   1.000
_cell.length_b   1.000
_cell.length_c   1.000
_cell.angle_alpha   90.00
_cell.angle_beta   90.00
_cell.angle_gamma   90.00
#
_symmetry.space_group_name_H-M   'P 1'
#
loop_
_entity.id
_entity.type
_entity.pdbx_description
1 polymer ?
#
loop_
_entity_poly.entity_id
_entity_poly.type
_entity_poly.pdbx_seq_one_letter_code
_entity_poly.pdbx_strand_id
1 'polypeptide(L)'
;MRARGDPWREDSVNLDLEKNLTRKRNMSLARKTPAKGVESLHPISDETRAIIKRKTGEDYQYAYQLPKRLNLSDCTDLVDVSALGGVKMLNLWGCTGIADVSMLGGVKYLWLSRCTKVTDVSMLGGVKELWLNGCTGITDVSMLGGVEWLDLGGCTGVTDVSRFGGVEKLWLNGCIGITDVSALGGVEYLYLDECTGITDVSALGGVKVLYLCGCTGITDFSMVPQAIK
;
A
#
# COMPACT_ATOMS: atom_id res chain seq x y z
N MET A 1 -18.38 -6.49 -2.32
CA MET A 1 -17.68 -6.70 -3.61
C MET A 1 -16.33 -7.35 -3.37
N ARG A 2 -15.96 -8.35 -4.17
CA ARG A 2 -14.71 -9.11 -4.01
C ARG A 2 -13.52 -8.20 -4.36
N ALA A 3 -12.61 -7.97 -3.42
CA ALA A 3 -11.30 -7.38 -3.70
C ALA A 3 -10.59 -8.29 -4.72
N ARG A 4 -10.57 -7.88 -5.99
CA ARG A 4 -9.72 -8.50 -7.01
C ARG A 4 -8.33 -7.91 -6.84
N GLY A 5 -7.34 -8.79 -6.69
CA GLY A 5 -5.93 -8.44 -6.55
C GLY A 5 -5.50 -8.27 -5.10
N ASP A 6 -5.40 -9.33 -4.31
CA ASP A 6 -4.48 -9.31 -3.16
C ASP A 6 -3.16 -9.92 -3.68
N PRO A 7 -2.12 -9.13 -4.00
CA PRO A 7 -0.88 -9.67 -4.55
C PRO A 7 -0.20 -10.65 -3.60
N TRP A 8 -0.47 -10.57 -2.29
CA TRP A 8 0.01 -11.58 -1.34
C TRP A 8 -0.62 -12.94 -1.55
N ARG A 9 -1.86 -13.02 -2.07
CA ARG A 9 -2.51 -14.29 -2.41
C ARG A 9 -1.92 -14.93 -3.66
N GLU A 10 -1.56 -14.16 -4.68
CA GLU A 10 -0.91 -14.72 -5.88
C GLU A 10 0.53 -15.19 -5.57
N ASP A 11 1.24 -14.52 -4.66
CA ASP A 11 2.57 -14.93 -4.19
C ASP A 11 2.57 -16.03 -3.10
N SER A 12 1.41 -16.35 -2.50
CA SER A 12 1.30 -17.38 -1.44
C SER A 12 1.67 -18.79 -1.90
N VAL A 13 1.52 -19.10 -3.20
CA VAL A 13 1.95 -20.38 -3.78
C VAL A 13 3.47 -20.48 -3.92
N ASN A 14 4.17 -19.36 -4.13
CA ASN A 14 5.63 -19.30 -4.15
C ASN A 14 6.25 -19.31 -2.74
N LEU A 15 5.51 -18.85 -1.73
CA LEU A 15 5.93 -18.81 -0.32
C LEU A 15 6.24 -20.20 0.26
N ASP A 16 5.48 -21.24 -0.11
CA ASP A 16 5.74 -22.60 0.35
C ASP A 16 7.00 -23.21 -0.30
N LEU A 17 7.35 -22.77 -1.51
CA LEU A 17 8.56 -23.18 -2.22
C LEU A 17 9.80 -22.48 -1.64
N GLU A 18 9.75 -21.17 -1.41
CA GLU A 18 10.87 -20.41 -0.82
C GLU A 18 11.13 -20.75 0.65
N LYS A 19 10.09 -21.01 1.46
CA LYS A 19 10.24 -21.49 2.85
C LYS A 19 10.98 -22.83 2.89
N ASN A 20 10.67 -23.75 1.97
CA ASN A 20 11.36 -25.03 1.84
C ASN A 20 12.84 -24.88 1.42
N LEU A 21 13.14 -23.94 0.52
CA LEU A 21 14.50 -23.64 0.08
C LEU A 21 15.34 -22.95 1.17
N THR A 22 14.73 -22.07 1.96
CA THR A 22 15.39 -21.32 3.04
C THR A 22 15.65 -22.21 4.26
N ARG A 23 14.71 -23.10 4.62
CA ARG A 23 14.95 -24.17 5.62
C ARG A 23 16.14 -25.05 5.24
N LYS A 24 16.27 -25.42 3.95
CA LYS A 24 17.41 -26.21 3.46
C LYS A 24 18.74 -25.44 3.51
N ARG A 25 18.74 -24.13 3.29
CA ARG A 25 19.95 -23.29 3.38
C ARG A 25 20.39 -23.01 4.82
N ASN A 26 19.46 -22.85 5.76
CA ASN A 26 19.78 -22.56 7.17
C ASN A 26 20.33 -23.76 7.95
N MET A 27 20.33 -24.97 7.36
CA MET A 27 21.05 -26.13 7.90
C MET A 27 22.54 -26.17 7.58
N SER A 28 23.06 -25.27 6.73
CA SER A 28 24.50 -25.11 6.55
C SER A 28 24.87 -23.66 6.27
N LEU A 29 25.32 -22.93 7.29
CA LEU A 29 26.32 -21.86 7.17
C LEU A 29 26.68 -21.34 8.57
N ALA A 30 27.95 -21.57 8.93
CA ALA A 30 28.58 -21.02 10.11
C ALA A 30 28.63 -19.48 10.04
N ARG A 31 28.44 -18.86 11.20
CA ARG A 31 28.49 -17.41 11.45
C ARG A 31 29.75 -16.79 10.85
N LYS A 32 29.58 -15.85 9.92
CA LYS A 32 30.55 -14.79 9.64
C LYS A 32 29.85 -13.45 9.79
N THR A 33 30.15 -12.75 10.87
CA THR A 33 29.78 -11.35 11.08
C THR A 33 30.61 -10.44 10.18
N PRO A 34 30.00 -9.54 9.38
CA PRO A 34 30.69 -8.38 8.85
C PRO A 34 30.36 -7.15 9.70
N ALA A 35 31.39 -6.39 10.04
CA ALA A 35 31.28 -5.06 10.65
C ALA A 35 30.62 -4.08 9.66
N LYS A 36 29.47 -3.49 10.04
CA LYS A 36 28.89 -2.30 9.38
C LYS A 36 28.27 -1.38 10.45
N GLY A 37 28.27 -0.07 10.19
CA GLY A 37 28.18 1.01 11.16
C GLY A 37 26.89 1.12 12.00
N VAL A 38 26.88 2.10 12.90
CA VAL A 38 25.95 2.31 14.02
C VAL A 38 24.46 2.35 13.61
N GLU A 39 24.13 2.70 12.37
CA GLU A 39 22.76 2.65 11.83
C GLU A 39 22.19 1.22 11.68
N SER A 40 23.06 0.21 11.57
CA SER A 40 22.66 -1.19 11.38
C SER A 40 22.24 -1.91 12.66
N LEU A 41 22.15 -1.20 13.78
CA LEU A 41 21.78 -1.75 15.10
C LEU A 41 20.37 -1.37 15.55
N HIS A 42 19.51 -0.81 14.70
CA HIS A 42 18.16 -0.42 15.12
C HIS A 42 17.43 -1.63 15.72
N PRO A 43 17.24 -1.67 17.06
CA PRO A 43 16.67 -2.81 17.72
C PRO A 43 15.18 -2.84 17.42
N ILE A 44 14.65 -4.04 17.20
CA ILE A 44 13.20 -4.22 17.10
C ILE A 44 12.67 -4.19 18.53
N SER A 45 11.61 -3.41 18.79
CA SER A 45 10.92 -3.41 20.09
C SER A 45 10.49 -4.82 20.47
N ASP A 46 10.49 -5.13 21.77
CA ASP A 46 10.18 -6.49 22.25
C ASP A 46 8.76 -6.91 21.84
N GLU A 47 7.82 -5.97 21.80
CA GLU A 47 6.45 -6.17 21.33
C GLU A 47 6.43 -6.56 19.84
N THR A 48 7.05 -5.76 18.98
CA THR A 48 7.09 -6.03 17.54
C THR A 48 7.85 -7.30 17.23
N ARG A 49 8.94 -7.57 17.94
CA ARG A 49 9.71 -8.82 17.85
C ARG A 49 8.88 -10.03 18.24
N ALA A 50 8.11 -9.97 19.33
CA ALA A 50 7.22 -11.05 19.75
C ALA A 50 6.13 -11.33 18.70
N ILE A 51 5.57 -10.29 18.10
CA ILE A 51 4.60 -10.41 17.00
C ILE A 51 5.22 -11.07 15.77
N ILE A 52 6.42 -10.64 15.36
CA ILE A 52 7.15 -11.24 14.24
C ILE A 52 7.44 -12.71 14.52
N LYS A 53 7.91 -13.05 15.72
CA LYS A 53 8.17 -14.44 16.12
C LYS A 53 6.91 -15.29 16.11
N ARG A 54 5.78 -14.76 16.59
CA ARG A 54 4.47 -15.42 16.53
C ARG A 54 4.02 -15.69 15.09
N LYS A 55 4.23 -14.75 14.17
CA LYS A 55 3.78 -14.86 12.77
C LYS A 55 4.71 -15.68 11.88
N THR A 56 6.02 -15.59 12.10
CA THR A 56 7.03 -16.16 11.21
C THR A 56 7.72 -17.40 11.79
N GLY A 57 7.71 -17.57 13.12
CA GLY A 57 8.51 -18.57 13.84
C GLY A 57 9.98 -18.18 14.04
N GLU A 58 10.42 -17.09 13.41
CA GLU A 58 11.80 -16.61 13.44
C GLU A 58 11.95 -15.47 14.44
N ASP A 59 13.09 -15.45 15.12
CA ASP A 59 13.36 -14.50 16.20
C ASP A 59 14.43 -13.49 15.77
N TYR A 60 13.98 -12.32 15.30
CA TYR A 60 14.85 -11.24 14.84
C TYR A 60 15.00 -10.19 15.95
N GLN A 61 16.24 -9.93 16.36
CA GLN A 61 16.55 -8.92 17.37
C GLN A 61 16.72 -7.52 16.76
N TYR A 62 17.18 -7.46 15.51
CA TYR A 62 17.59 -6.22 14.86
C TYR A 62 17.01 -6.10 13.45
N ALA A 63 16.71 -4.88 13.02
CA ALA A 63 16.09 -4.58 11.73
C ALA A 63 16.84 -5.19 10.52
N TYR A 64 18.18 -5.19 10.52
CA TYR A 64 18.99 -5.73 9.42
C TYR A 64 18.82 -7.25 9.20
N GLN A 65 18.27 -7.96 10.20
CA GLN A 65 18.03 -9.39 10.13
C GLN A 65 16.70 -9.72 9.45
N LEU A 66 15.82 -8.71 9.30
CA LEU A 66 14.51 -8.91 8.73
C LEU A 66 14.61 -9.43 7.29
N PRO A 67 13.70 -10.34 6.90
CA PRO A 67 13.67 -10.85 5.54
C PRO A 67 13.27 -9.75 4.55
N LYS A 68 13.58 -9.96 3.26
CA LYS A 68 13.13 -9.06 2.19
C LYS A 68 11.61 -8.97 2.08
N ARG A 69 10.91 -10.05 2.43
CA ARG A 69 9.45 -10.18 2.42
C ARG A 69 8.99 -10.49 3.84
N LEU A 70 8.13 -9.66 4.41
CA LEU A 70 7.59 -9.86 5.76
C LEU A 70 6.07 -9.67 5.72
N ASN A 71 5.34 -10.66 6.23
CA ASN A 71 3.88 -10.59 6.35
C ASN A 71 3.48 -10.57 7.82
N LEU A 72 2.90 -9.44 8.26
CA LEU A 72 2.34 -9.26 9.59
C LEU A 72 0.85 -8.89 9.51
N SER A 73 0.14 -9.29 8.44
CA SER A 73 -1.28 -8.98 8.28
C SER A 73 -2.11 -9.44 9.49
N ASP A 74 -3.15 -8.67 9.80
CA ASP A 74 -4.06 -8.85 10.93
C ASP A 74 -3.38 -8.91 12.31
N CYS A 75 -2.18 -8.34 12.46
CA CYS A 75 -1.62 -8.06 13.78
C CYS A 75 -2.23 -6.76 14.32
N THR A 76 -3.45 -6.84 14.85
CA THR A 76 -4.14 -5.68 15.43
C THR A 76 -3.44 -5.12 16.67
N ASP A 77 -2.58 -5.93 17.30
CA ASP A 77 -1.71 -5.56 18.41
C ASP A 77 -0.37 -4.95 17.98
N LEU A 78 -0.06 -4.90 16.67
CA LEU A 78 1.13 -4.24 16.15
C LEU A 78 0.93 -2.73 16.12
N VAL A 79 1.81 -1.99 16.80
CA VAL A 79 1.78 -0.53 16.88
C VAL A 79 3.06 0.08 16.31
N ASP A 80 4.22 -0.41 16.76
CA ASP A 80 5.53 0.10 16.35
C ASP A 80 6.07 -0.65 15.14
N VAL A 81 6.17 0.06 14.01
CA VAL A 81 6.74 -0.45 12.75
C VAL A 81 8.03 0.26 12.35
N SER A 82 8.62 1.04 13.25
CA SER A 82 9.80 1.86 12.97
C SER A 82 10.99 1.05 12.45
N ALA A 83 11.19 -0.15 12.99
CA ALA A 83 12.27 -1.05 12.60
C ALA A 83 12.02 -1.80 11.27
N LEU A 84 10.84 -1.66 10.64
CA LEU A 84 10.46 -2.43 9.45
C LEU A 84 10.79 -1.72 8.13
N GLY A 85 11.31 -0.49 8.18
CA GLY A 85 11.58 0.34 7.00
C GLY A 85 12.56 -0.25 5.97
N GLY A 86 13.41 -1.19 6.39
CA GLY A 86 14.35 -1.91 5.51
C GLY A 86 13.75 -3.10 4.77
N VAL A 87 12.51 -3.50 5.07
CA VAL A 87 11.82 -4.61 4.40
C VAL A 87 11.41 -4.17 3.00
N LYS A 88 11.72 -4.97 1.97
CA LYS A 88 11.39 -4.62 0.58
C LYS A 88 9.88 -4.77 0.27
N MET A 89 9.25 -5.82 0.79
CA MET A 89 7.83 -6.17 0.59
C MET A 89 7.20 -6.44 1.95
N LEU A 90 6.31 -5.54 2.39
CA LEU A 90 5.80 -5.54 3.77
C LEU A 90 4.27 -5.55 3.79
N ASN A 91 3.69 -6.65 4.30
CA ASN A 91 2.24 -6.73 4.54
C ASN A 91 1.90 -6.29 5.96
N LEU A 92 1.13 -5.22 6.08
CA LEU A 92 0.53 -4.74 7.32
C LEU A 92 -1.00 -4.63 7.20
N TRP A 93 -1.60 -5.29 6.21
CA TRP A 93 -3.05 -5.29 6.00
C TRP A 93 -3.80 -5.60 7.29
N GLY A 94 -4.79 -4.79 7.63
CA GLY A 94 -5.62 -5.00 8.82
C GLY A 94 -4.92 -4.75 10.17
N CYS A 95 -3.69 -4.24 10.20
CA CYS A 95 -3.01 -3.86 11.44
C CYS A 95 -3.54 -2.51 11.94
N THR A 96 -4.71 -2.56 12.58
CA THR A 96 -5.46 -1.36 13.05
C THR A 96 -4.79 -0.61 14.20
N GLY A 97 -3.74 -1.19 14.82
CA GLY A 97 -2.95 -0.55 15.87
C GLY A 97 -1.96 0.50 15.37
N ILE A 98 -1.55 0.42 14.10
CA ILE A 98 -0.50 1.26 13.50
C ILE A 98 -1.04 2.65 13.20
N ALA A 99 -0.34 3.68 13.68
CA ALA A 99 -0.63 5.08 13.38
C ALA A 99 0.54 5.78 12.66
N ASP A 100 1.78 5.53 13.10
CA ASP A 100 2.98 6.11 12.50
C ASP A 100 3.59 5.15 11.47
N VAL A 101 3.66 5.60 10.22
CA VAL A 101 4.26 4.88 9.09
C VAL A 101 5.46 5.62 8.49
N SER A 102 5.96 6.65 9.17
CA SER A 102 7.01 7.56 8.67
C SER A 102 8.30 6.85 8.28
N MET A 103 8.65 5.79 9.00
CA MET A 103 9.85 4.98 8.75
C MET A 103 9.69 3.98 7.60
N LEU A 104 8.49 3.85 7.01
CA LEU A 104 8.23 2.87 5.94
C LEU A 104 8.51 3.41 4.53
N GLY A 105 9.02 4.64 4.39
CA GLY A 105 9.32 5.25 3.08
C GLY A 105 10.35 4.50 2.23
N GLY A 106 11.17 3.63 2.84
CA GLY A 106 12.12 2.75 2.15
C GLY A 106 11.53 1.45 1.62
N VAL A 107 10.28 1.13 1.98
CA VAL A 107 9.60 -0.10 1.53
C VAL A 107 9.19 0.06 0.07
N LYS A 108 9.48 -0.95 -0.77
CA LYS A 108 9.15 -0.87 -2.21
C LYS A 108 7.69 -1.23 -2.49
N TYR A 109 7.16 -2.23 -1.79
CA TYR A 109 5.79 -2.73 -1.92
C TYR A 109 5.16 -2.80 -0.53
N LEU A 110 4.13 -1.98 -0.29
CA LEU A 110 3.60 -1.75 1.04
C LEU A 110 2.08 -1.92 1.06
N TRP A 111 1.59 -2.81 1.91
CA TRP A 111 0.17 -3.03 2.12
C TRP A 111 -0.24 -2.53 3.50
N LEU A 112 -1.00 -1.45 3.53
CA LEU A 112 -1.53 -0.81 4.74
C LEU A 112 -3.05 -0.77 4.74
N SER A 113 -3.72 -1.49 3.84
CA SER A 113 -5.18 -1.45 3.75
C SER A 113 -5.83 -1.74 5.10
N ARG A 114 -6.87 -0.99 5.44
CA ARG A 114 -7.60 -1.06 6.72
C ARG A 114 -6.75 -0.75 7.96
N CYS A 115 -5.57 -0.13 7.83
CA CYS A 115 -4.88 0.50 8.94
C CYS A 115 -5.56 1.84 9.30
N THR A 116 -6.73 1.77 9.91
CA THR A 116 -7.65 2.92 10.09
C THR A 116 -7.11 4.07 10.95
N LYS A 117 -6.04 3.84 11.73
CA LYS A 117 -5.36 4.89 12.52
C LYS A 117 -4.27 5.64 11.75
N VAL A 118 -3.89 5.17 10.56
CA VAL A 118 -2.94 5.88 9.69
C VAL A 118 -3.63 7.10 9.10
N THR A 119 -3.01 8.26 9.27
CA THR A 119 -3.54 9.56 8.82
C THR A 119 -2.50 10.33 8.00
N ASP A 120 -1.22 10.27 8.42
CA ASP A 120 -0.09 10.84 7.70
C ASP A 120 0.61 9.78 6.85
N VAL A 121 0.65 10.02 5.54
CA VAL A 121 1.31 9.17 4.53
C VAL A 121 2.40 9.93 3.76
N SER A 122 2.81 11.10 4.24
CA SER A 122 3.74 12.00 3.57
C SER A 122 5.09 11.36 3.23
N MET A 123 5.56 10.43 4.06
CA MET A 123 6.83 9.73 3.88
C MET A 123 6.75 8.53 2.91
N LEU A 124 5.57 8.19 2.41
CA LEU A 124 5.36 7.02 1.54
C LEU A 124 5.48 7.33 0.03
N GLY A 125 5.85 8.56 -0.34
CA GLY A 125 5.95 8.99 -1.74
C GLY A 125 6.99 8.24 -2.59
N GLY A 126 7.94 7.54 -1.96
CA GLY A 126 8.94 6.70 -2.63
C GLY A 126 8.52 5.23 -2.83
N VAL A 127 7.36 4.82 -2.31
CA VAL A 127 6.84 3.46 -2.46
C VAL A 127 6.40 3.25 -3.91
N LYS A 128 6.76 2.11 -4.52
CA LYS A 128 6.37 1.80 -5.91
C LYS A 128 4.91 1.34 -5.99
N GLU A 129 4.52 0.43 -5.10
CA GLU A 129 3.14 -0.07 -5.00
C GLU A 129 2.62 0.09 -3.57
N LEU A 130 1.56 0.88 -3.41
CA LEU A 130 1.04 1.29 -2.11
C LEU A 130 -0.47 1.02 -2.02
N TRP A 131 -0.86 0.19 -1.05
CA TRP A 131 -2.25 -0.12 -0.77
C TRP A 131 -2.69 0.56 0.54
N LEU A 132 -3.60 1.51 0.43
CA LEU A 132 -4.17 2.30 1.54
C LEU A 132 -5.70 2.18 1.61
N ASN A 133 -6.31 1.28 0.84
CA ASN A 133 -7.76 1.16 0.82
C ASN A 133 -8.35 0.87 2.20
N GLY A 134 -9.41 1.60 2.54
CA GLY A 134 -10.04 1.56 3.86
C GLY A 134 -9.26 2.27 4.98
N CYS A 135 -8.20 3.00 4.68
CA CYS A 135 -7.56 3.92 5.63
C CYS A 135 -8.34 5.24 5.68
N THR A 136 -9.51 5.21 6.32
CA THR A 136 -10.50 6.29 6.30
C THR A 136 -10.04 7.60 6.98
N GLY A 137 -8.94 7.57 7.74
CA GLY A 137 -8.37 8.74 8.40
C GLY A 137 -7.47 9.61 7.50
N ILE A 138 -7.14 9.14 6.29
CA ILE A 138 -6.26 9.87 5.37
C ILE A 138 -7.04 10.98 4.68
N THR A 139 -6.47 12.18 4.67
CA THR A 139 -7.03 13.37 3.99
C THR A 139 -6.03 14.03 3.04
N ASP A 140 -4.74 14.07 3.41
CA ASP A 140 -3.68 14.62 2.57
C ASP A 140 -2.87 13.48 1.93
N VAL A 141 -2.88 13.48 0.59
CA VAL A 141 -2.17 12.49 -0.24
C VAL A 141 -1.22 13.17 -1.23
N SER A 142 -0.92 14.45 -1.04
CA SER A 142 -0.15 15.28 -1.97
C SER A 142 1.27 14.77 -2.25
N MET A 143 1.85 14.02 -1.32
CA MET A 143 3.19 13.44 -1.43
C MET A 143 3.23 12.10 -2.17
N LEU A 144 2.08 11.51 -2.52
CA LEU A 144 2.00 10.19 -3.16
C LEU A 144 2.05 10.25 -4.70
N GLY A 145 2.31 11.42 -5.30
CA GLY A 145 2.31 11.61 -6.76
C GLY A 145 3.39 10.84 -7.52
N GLY A 146 4.41 10.31 -6.83
CA GLY A 146 5.46 9.47 -7.42
C GLY A 146 5.20 7.96 -7.39
N VAL A 147 4.09 7.52 -6.79
CA VAL A 147 3.73 6.11 -6.67
C VAL A 147 3.25 5.59 -8.03
N GLU A 148 3.74 4.43 -8.48
CA GLU A 148 3.31 3.87 -9.79
C GLU A 148 1.94 3.20 -9.69
N TRP A 149 1.68 2.52 -8.57
CA TRP A 149 0.48 1.74 -8.31
C TRP A 149 -0.09 2.12 -6.95
N LEU A 150 -1.26 2.76 -6.92
CA LEU A 150 -1.83 3.35 -5.71
C LEU A 150 -3.30 2.97 -5.54
N ASP A 151 -3.63 2.40 -4.39
CA ASP A 151 -5.02 2.14 -4.00
C ASP A 151 -5.41 2.96 -2.77
N LEU A 152 -6.30 3.92 -2.96
CA LEU A 152 -6.89 4.79 -1.95
C LEU A 152 -8.39 4.50 -1.75
N GLY A 153 -8.91 3.38 -2.27
CA GLY A 153 -10.34 3.07 -2.23
C GLY A 153 -10.93 3.17 -0.81
N GLY A 154 -12.02 3.92 -0.66
CA GLY A 154 -12.68 4.16 0.63
C GLY A 154 -11.95 5.13 1.56
N CYS A 155 -10.91 5.84 1.10
CA CYS A 155 -10.36 6.99 1.81
C CYS A 155 -11.28 8.21 1.61
N THR A 156 -12.42 8.20 2.30
CA THR A 156 -13.51 9.16 2.09
C THR A 156 -13.16 10.62 2.39
N GLY A 157 -12.08 10.87 3.14
CA GLY A 157 -11.57 12.21 3.43
C GLY A 157 -10.67 12.82 2.33
N VAL A 158 -10.28 12.03 1.32
CA VAL A 158 -9.47 12.51 0.19
C VAL A 158 -10.36 13.28 -0.78
N THR A 159 -9.94 14.50 -1.12
CA THR A 159 -10.67 15.43 -2.00
C THR A 159 -9.81 15.95 -3.15
N ASP A 160 -8.52 16.20 -2.89
CA ASP A 160 -7.54 16.63 -3.88
C ASP A 160 -6.73 15.44 -4.41
N VAL A 161 -6.86 15.19 -5.71
CA VAL A 161 -6.13 14.15 -6.46
C VAL A 161 -5.26 14.73 -7.58
N SER A 162 -5.00 16.04 -7.53
CA SER A 162 -4.25 16.78 -8.57
C SER A 162 -2.83 16.28 -8.80
N ARG A 163 -2.26 15.56 -7.83
CA ARG A 163 -0.89 15.03 -7.87
C ARG A 163 -0.76 13.67 -8.58
N PHE A 164 -1.86 13.04 -8.98
CA PHE A 164 -1.85 11.67 -9.51
C PHE A 164 -1.84 11.54 -11.03
N GLY A 165 -1.66 12.64 -11.78
CA GLY A 165 -1.64 12.58 -13.24
C GLY A 165 -0.52 11.71 -13.85
N GLY A 166 0.51 11.36 -13.07
CA GLY A 166 1.60 10.47 -13.48
C GLY A 166 1.52 9.03 -12.92
N VAL A 167 0.49 8.71 -12.13
CA VAL A 167 0.29 7.36 -11.58
C VAL A 167 -0.19 6.43 -12.68
N GLU A 168 0.39 5.23 -12.81
CA GLU A 168 0.00 4.28 -13.86
C GLU A 168 -1.35 3.63 -13.53
N LYS A 169 -1.51 3.15 -12.29
CA LYS A 169 -2.72 2.46 -11.84
C LYS A 169 -3.24 3.05 -10.53
N LEU A 170 -4.47 3.54 -10.57
CA LEU A 170 -5.06 4.32 -9.47
C LEU A 170 -6.46 3.81 -9.14
N TRP A 171 -6.65 3.40 -7.89
CA TRP A 171 -7.96 3.08 -7.32
C TRP A 171 -8.39 4.17 -6.35
N LEU A 172 -9.55 4.77 -6.63
CA LEU A 172 -10.18 5.81 -5.84
C LEU A 172 -11.63 5.45 -5.49
N ASN A 173 -12.02 4.17 -5.64
CA ASN A 173 -13.40 3.73 -5.46
C ASN A 173 -13.96 4.17 -4.10
N GLY A 174 -15.17 4.73 -4.08
CA GLY A 174 -15.81 5.21 -2.86
C GLY A 174 -15.14 6.42 -2.22
N CYS A 175 -14.20 7.09 -2.88
CA CYS A 175 -13.68 8.40 -2.44
C CYS A 175 -14.71 9.50 -2.78
N ILE A 176 -15.82 9.51 -2.05
CA ILE A 176 -16.99 10.35 -2.31
C ILE A 176 -16.72 11.87 -2.25
N GLY A 177 -15.61 12.29 -1.63
CA GLY A 177 -15.22 13.70 -1.53
C GLY A 177 -14.55 14.26 -2.80
N ILE A 178 -14.20 13.41 -3.76
CA ILE A 178 -13.57 13.83 -5.01
C ILE A 178 -14.63 14.40 -5.95
N THR A 179 -14.40 15.62 -6.42
CA THR A 179 -15.25 16.30 -7.41
C THR A 179 -14.50 16.67 -8.68
N ASP A 180 -13.19 16.95 -8.57
CA ASP A 180 -12.32 17.31 -9.69
C ASP A 180 -11.35 16.18 -9.99
N VAL A 181 -11.43 15.65 -11.21
CA VAL A 181 -10.57 14.59 -11.74
C VAL A 181 -9.78 15.05 -12.97
N SER A 182 -9.75 16.36 -13.24
CA SER A 182 -9.14 16.94 -14.44
C SER A 182 -7.66 16.60 -14.61
N ALA A 183 -6.94 16.42 -13.49
CA ALA A 183 -5.53 16.05 -13.47
C ALA A 183 -5.27 14.57 -13.81
N LEU A 184 -6.28 13.70 -13.81
CA LEU A 184 -6.11 12.24 -13.91
C LEU A 184 -6.10 11.73 -15.36
N GLY A 185 -6.14 12.61 -16.37
CA GLY A 185 -6.18 12.22 -17.78
C GLY A 185 -4.96 11.41 -18.28
N GLY A 186 -3.85 11.45 -17.54
CA GLY A 186 -2.63 10.68 -17.83
C GLY A 186 -2.59 9.28 -17.20
N VAL A 187 -3.54 8.94 -16.33
CA VAL A 187 -3.59 7.62 -15.66
C VAL A 187 -3.98 6.54 -16.66
N GLU A 188 -3.30 5.40 -16.64
CA GLU A 188 -3.59 4.31 -17.57
C GLU A 188 -4.82 3.48 -17.13
N TYR A 189 -4.86 3.11 -15.84
CA TYR A 189 -5.92 2.33 -15.23
C TYR A 189 -6.53 3.12 -14.07
N LEU A 190 -7.75 3.61 -14.24
CA LEU A 190 -8.42 4.47 -13.27
C LEU A 190 -9.74 3.87 -12.82
N TYR A 191 -9.87 3.65 -11.52
CA TYR A 191 -11.07 3.12 -10.90
C TYR A 191 -11.70 4.18 -9.99
N LEU A 192 -12.86 4.67 -10.39
CA LEU A 192 -13.60 5.74 -9.71
C LEU A 192 -15.00 5.26 -9.29
N ASP A 193 -15.24 3.94 -9.18
CA ASP A 193 -16.56 3.42 -8.83
C ASP A 193 -17.08 4.07 -7.53
N GLU A 194 -18.37 4.38 -7.49
CA GLU A 194 -19.05 5.02 -6.34
C GLU A 194 -18.49 6.41 -5.95
N CYS A 195 -17.69 7.07 -6.80
CA CYS A 195 -17.29 8.47 -6.62
C CYS A 195 -18.43 9.42 -7.02
N THR A 196 -19.46 9.49 -6.18
CA THR A 196 -20.72 10.20 -6.45
C THR A 196 -20.58 11.72 -6.58
N GLY A 197 -19.49 12.33 -6.11
CA GLY A 197 -19.21 13.76 -6.22
C GLY A 197 -18.74 14.22 -7.60
N ILE A 198 -18.37 13.29 -8.49
CA ILE A 198 -17.85 13.62 -9.82
C ILE A 198 -19.01 13.89 -10.78
N THR A 199 -18.93 15.02 -11.47
CA THR A 199 -19.92 15.42 -12.50
C THR A 199 -19.31 15.60 -13.89
N ASP A 200 -18.01 15.91 -13.96
CA ASP A 200 -17.28 16.13 -15.21
C ASP A 200 -16.11 15.14 -15.33
N VAL A 201 -16.08 14.40 -16.42
CA VAL A 201 -15.04 13.41 -16.76
C VAL A 201 -14.41 13.69 -18.12
N SER A 202 -14.64 14.86 -18.70
CA SER A 202 -14.17 15.23 -20.04
C SER A 202 -12.65 15.14 -20.20
N ALA A 203 -11.91 15.41 -19.13
CA ALA A 203 -10.45 15.31 -19.09
C ALA A 203 -9.91 13.87 -19.09
N LEU A 204 -10.76 12.86 -18.86
CA LEU A 204 -10.34 11.45 -18.73
C LEU A 204 -10.30 10.70 -20.07
N GLY A 205 -10.42 11.39 -21.21
CA GLY A 205 -10.43 10.77 -22.54
C GLY A 205 -9.14 10.00 -22.89
N GLY A 206 -8.02 10.29 -22.22
CA GLY A 206 -6.74 9.58 -22.39
C GLY A 206 -6.60 8.28 -21.59
N VAL A 207 -7.49 8.01 -20.63
CA VAL A 207 -7.42 6.85 -19.74
C VAL A 207 -7.75 5.58 -20.52
N LYS A 208 -6.88 4.56 -20.49
CA LYS A 208 -7.09 3.32 -21.25
C LYS A 208 -8.20 2.46 -20.65
N VAL A 209 -8.23 2.34 -19.34
CA VAL A 209 -9.24 1.55 -18.61
C VAL A 209 -9.85 2.42 -17.53
N LEU A 210 -11.14 2.71 -17.68
CA LEU A 210 -11.87 3.63 -16.80
C LEU A 210 -13.13 2.95 -16.26
N TYR A 211 -13.25 2.86 -14.94
CA TYR A 211 -14.42 2.35 -14.24
C TYR A 211 -15.14 3.49 -13.51
N LEU A 212 -16.44 3.64 -13.77
CA LEU A 212 -17.32 4.70 -13.27
C LEU A 212 -18.65 4.14 -12.72
N CYS A 213 -18.71 2.85 -12.39
CA CYS A 213 -19.93 2.22 -11.88
C CYS A 213 -20.40 2.95 -10.61
N GLY A 214 -21.67 3.37 -10.59
CA GLY A 214 -22.22 4.10 -9.43
C GLY A 214 -21.78 5.57 -9.31
N CYS A 215 -21.09 6.15 -10.30
CA CYS A 215 -20.89 7.59 -10.41
C CYS A 215 -22.17 8.28 -10.90
N THR A 216 -23.10 8.54 -9.99
CA THR A 216 -24.45 9.03 -10.31
C THR A 216 -24.51 10.50 -10.74
N GLY A 217 -23.46 11.28 -10.51
CA GLY A 217 -23.37 12.70 -10.87
C GLY A 217 -23.03 12.97 -12.33
N ILE A 218 -22.57 11.96 -13.09
CA ILE A 218 -22.11 12.13 -14.46
C ILE A 218 -23.27 11.97 -15.44
N THR A 219 -23.54 13.00 -16.22
CA THR A 219 -24.61 12.98 -17.24
C THR A 219 -24.10 12.89 -18.68
N ASP A 220 -22.84 13.28 -18.92
CA ASP A 220 -22.20 13.23 -20.23
C ASP A 220 -20.97 12.34 -20.19
N PHE A 221 -20.93 11.38 -21.12
CA PHE A 221 -19.83 10.44 -21.28
C PHE A 221 -19.24 10.46 -22.70
N SER A 222 -19.62 11.46 -23.51
CA SER A 222 -19.21 11.59 -24.91
C SER A 222 -17.68 11.59 -25.09
N MET A 223 -16.96 12.16 -24.11
CA MET A 223 -15.49 12.25 -24.10
C MET A 223 -14.79 11.02 -23.51
N VAL A 224 -15.54 10.08 -22.93
CA VAL A 224 -15.01 8.86 -22.30
C VAL A 224 -15.76 7.60 -22.79
N PRO A 225 -15.79 7.32 -24.11
CA PRO A 225 -16.51 6.17 -24.66
C PRO A 225 -16.00 4.82 -24.15
N GLN A 226 -14.77 4.76 -23.63
CA GLN A 226 -14.14 3.58 -23.04
C GLN A 226 -14.60 3.27 -21.60
N ALA A 227 -15.34 4.17 -20.95
CA ALA A 227 -15.75 4.00 -19.57
C ALA A 227 -16.70 2.81 -19.38
N ILE A 228 -16.40 1.97 -18.39
CA ILE A 228 -17.26 0.91 -17.88
C ILE A 228 -18.17 1.52 -16.80
N LYS A 229 -19.48 1.35 -16.94
CA LYS A 229 -20.53 2.01 -16.15
C LYS A 229 -21.47 0.98 -15.54
#